data_AF-A0A926JKC2-F1
#
_entry.id   AF-A0A926JKC2-F1
#
_cell.length_a   1.000
_cell.length_b   1.000
_cell.length_c   1.000
_cell.angle_alpha   90.00
_cell.angle_beta   90.00
_cell.angle_gamma   90.00
#
_symmetry.space_group_name_H-M   'P 1'
#
loop_
_entity.id
_entity.type
_entity.pdbx_description
1 polymer ?
#
loop_
_entity_poly.entity_id
_entity_poly.type
_entity_poly.pdbx_seq_one_letter_code
_entity_poly.pdbx_strand_id
1 'polypeptide(L)'
;MSVPVSELTDSRAATDALLQTLRTGRWRPGAVGRFLCLAAHRSVRQAARRPSAFAQAGALHGLLFTTARAPGARAWVATSWTLTVLHLGLLEDRARLSSADVLTLLRCNLPATALGHSRWSGLLAIALDLADGRLARHHGTVSPFGDYADSLADAAFWTWLVLRHEPSPAVRAAALAAWTAPVVTVTAVSMRRGSMPDRPRPVLLRPAAALQAVVAVRHLVRR
;
A
#
# COMPACT_ATOMS: atom_id res chain seq x y z
N MET A 1 24.46 -24.21 -3.36
CA MET A 1 23.28 -24.17 -2.46
C MET A 1 22.53 -22.88 -2.72
N SER A 2 21.25 -22.92 -3.08
CA SER A 2 20.45 -21.71 -3.30
C SER A 2 20.11 -21.04 -1.97
N VAL A 3 20.36 -19.73 -1.85
CA VAL A 3 19.97 -18.93 -0.67
C VAL A 3 18.44 -19.06 -0.46
N PRO A 4 17.96 -19.38 0.76
CA PRO A 4 16.52 -19.44 1.02
C PRO A 4 15.84 -18.11 0.73
N VAL A 5 14.62 -18.14 0.18
CA VAL A 5 13.85 -16.92 -0.14
C VAL A 5 13.68 -15.99 1.07
N SER A 6 13.66 -16.53 2.28
CA SER A 6 13.57 -15.74 3.52
C SER A 6 14.86 -15.00 3.90
N GLU A 7 16.01 -15.40 3.33
CA GLU A 7 17.32 -14.80 3.58
C GLU A 7 17.68 -13.71 2.58
N LEU A 8 17.00 -13.63 1.43
CA LEU A 8 17.23 -12.58 0.42
C LEU A 8 16.95 -11.20 1.02
N THR A 9 17.94 -10.30 1.02
CA THR A 9 17.77 -8.92 1.50
C THR A 9 17.03 -8.07 0.47
N ASP A 10 17.36 -8.24 -0.81
CA ASP A 10 16.71 -7.56 -1.93
C ASP A 10 15.24 -7.99 -2.08
N SER A 11 14.36 -6.99 -2.06
CA SER A 11 12.91 -7.19 -2.09
C SER A 11 12.41 -7.70 -3.44
N ARG A 12 13.07 -7.29 -4.53
CA ARG A 12 12.71 -7.68 -5.90
C ARG A 12 13.09 -9.12 -6.18
N ALA A 13 14.34 -9.51 -5.89
CA ALA A 13 14.84 -10.88 -6.06
C ALA A 13 14.02 -11.88 -5.25
N ALA A 14 13.59 -11.52 -4.05
CA ALA A 14 12.71 -12.37 -3.26
C ALA A 14 11.32 -12.52 -3.89
N THR A 15 10.74 -11.43 -4.39
CA THR A 15 9.46 -11.47 -5.10
C THR A 15 9.55 -12.31 -6.37
N ASP A 16 10.63 -12.18 -7.14
CA ASP A 16 10.87 -12.98 -8.34
C ASP A 16 11.02 -14.47 -8.00
N ALA A 17 11.74 -14.82 -6.92
CA ALA A 17 11.84 -16.21 -6.47
C ALA A 17 10.48 -16.80 -6.04
N LEU A 18 9.63 -16.00 -5.39
CA LEU A 18 8.27 -16.39 -5.03
C LEU A 18 7.40 -16.60 -6.28
N LEU A 19 7.40 -15.66 -7.22
CA LEU A 19 6.65 -15.76 -8.48
C LEU A 19 7.12 -16.95 -9.34
N GLN A 20 8.42 -17.23 -9.33
CA GLN A 20 8.99 -18.39 -10.01
C GLN A 20 8.47 -19.71 -9.43
N THR A 21 8.18 -19.76 -8.13
CA THR A 21 7.54 -20.93 -7.48
C THR A 21 6.15 -21.18 -8.04
N LEU A 22 5.35 -20.12 -8.23
CA LEU A 22 4.02 -20.22 -8.85
C LEU A 22 4.11 -20.66 -10.31
N ARG A 23 5.02 -20.07 -11.07
CA ARG A 23 5.20 -20.35 -12.50
C ARG A 23 5.65 -21.78 -12.75
N THR A 24 6.69 -22.24 -12.05
CA THR A 24 7.20 -23.62 -12.17
C THR A 24 6.17 -24.65 -11.71
N GLY A 25 5.41 -24.32 -10.67
CA GLY A 25 4.30 -25.13 -10.18
C GLY A 25 3.04 -25.10 -11.04
N ARG A 26 3.03 -24.36 -12.16
CA ARG A 26 1.91 -24.21 -13.11
C ARG A 26 0.57 -23.95 -12.40
N TRP A 27 0.57 -23.10 -11.38
CA TRP A 27 -0.66 -22.72 -10.64
C TRP A 27 -1.37 -23.87 -9.93
N ARG A 28 -0.73 -25.03 -9.76
CA ARG A 28 -1.32 -26.15 -9.01
C ARG A 28 -1.58 -25.72 -7.55
N PRO A 29 -2.65 -26.20 -6.90
CA PRO A 29 -2.97 -25.82 -5.52
C PRO A 29 -1.78 -25.95 -4.54
N GLY A 30 -0.98 -27.01 -4.69
CA GLY A 30 0.23 -27.20 -3.88
C GLY A 30 1.32 -26.12 -4.10
N ALA A 31 1.44 -25.59 -5.30
CA ALA A 31 2.37 -24.50 -5.61
C ALA A 31 1.88 -23.17 -5.02
N VAL A 32 0.57 -22.92 -5.05
CA VAL A 32 -0.06 -21.77 -4.40
C VAL A 32 0.14 -21.84 -2.89
N GLY A 33 -0.13 -23.00 -2.27
CA GLY A 33 0.10 -23.20 -0.84
C GLY A 33 1.57 -22.98 -0.45
N ARG A 34 2.51 -23.48 -1.26
CA ARG A 34 3.95 -23.25 -1.05
C ARG A 34 4.31 -21.77 -1.17
N PHE A 35 3.82 -21.08 -2.19
CA PHE A 35 4.03 -19.64 -2.37
C PHE A 35 3.53 -18.86 -1.14
N LEU A 36 2.32 -19.12 -0.68
CA LEU A 36 1.73 -18.45 0.49
C LEU A 36 2.56 -18.71 1.76
N CYS A 37 2.97 -19.97 1.99
CA CYS A 37 3.81 -20.33 3.13
C CYS A 37 5.17 -19.63 3.09
N LEU A 38 5.85 -19.62 1.93
CA LEU A 38 7.14 -18.95 1.76
C LEU A 38 7.03 -17.43 1.93
N ALA A 39 5.98 -16.82 1.38
CA ALA A 39 5.72 -15.39 1.52
C ALA A 39 5.45 -15.02 3.00
N ALA A 40 4.55 -15.76 3.68
CA ALA A 40 4.24 -15.53 5.08
C ALA A 40 5.48 -15.72 5.98
N HIS A 41 6.22 -16.80 5.78
CA HIS A 41 7.45 -17.07 6.53
C HIS A 41 8.49 -15.96 6.32
N ARG A 42 8.65 -15.48 5.08
CA ARG A 42 9.52 -14.33 4.78
C ARG A 42 9.04 -13.08 5.51
N SER A 43 7.77 -12.71 5.41
CA SER A 43 7.21 -11.54 6.09
C SER A 43 7.46 -11.57 7.60
N VAL A 44 7.23 -12.71 8.25
CA VAL A 44 7.50 -12.91 9.68
C VAL A 44 8.97 -12.71 10.00
N ARG A 45 9.89 -13.34 9.25
CA ARG A 45 11.34 -13.19 9.50
C ARG A 45 11.82 -11.77 9.24
N GLN A 46 11.32 -11.11 8.21
CA GLN A 46 11.69 -9.73 7.88
C GLN A 46 11.16 -8.72 8.91
N ALA A 47 9.97 -8.95 9.46
CA ALA A 47 9.45 -8.17 10.59
C ALA A 47 10.29 -8.38 11.86
N ALA A 48 10.64 -9.63 12.18
CA ALA A 48 11.49 -9.95 13.34
C ALA A 48 12.89 -9.32 13.26
N ARG A 49 13.45 -9.18 12.05
CA ARG A 49 14.72 -8.47 11.81
C ARG A 49 14.64 -6.95 11.98
N ARG A 50 13.45 -6.38 12.08
CA ARG A 50 13.22 -4.92 12.18
C ARG A 50 12.35 -4.58 13.40
N PRO A 51 12.81 -4.89 14.62
CA PRO A 51 12.02 -4.69 15.83
C PRO A 51 11.63 -3.22 16.03
N SER A 52 12.51 -2.27 15.66
CA SER A 52 12.19 -0.84 15.77
C SER A 52 11.07 -0.41 14.82
N ALA A 53 11.12 -0.79 13.53
CA ALA A 53 10.04 -0.49 12.59
C ALA A 53 8.73 -1.18 12.97
N PHE A 54 8.79 -2.42 13.44
CA PHE A 54 7.62 -3.14 13.95
C PHE A 54 6.99 -2.41 15.15
N ALA A 55 7.80 -1.98 16.11
CA ALA A 55 7.33 -1.21 17.26
C ALA A 55 6.75 0.16 16.85
N GLN A 56 7.39 0.88 15.93
CA GLN A 56 6.88 2.15 15.39
C GLN A 56 5.53 1.97 14.67
N ALA A 57 5.42 0.95 13.82
CA ALA A 57 4.17 0.62 13.15
C ALA A 57 3.07 0.25 14.14
N GLY A 58 3.40 -0.54 15.17
CA GLY A 58 2.50 -0.91 16.26
C GLY A 58 2.02 0.30 17.07
N ALA A 59 2.93 1.20 17.46
CA ALA A 59 2.60 2.41 18.20
C ALA A 59 1.69 3.34 17.38
N LEU A 60 2.02 3.58 16.11
CA LEU A 60 1.21 4.40 15.22
C LEU A 60 -0.20 3.85 15.05
N HIS A 61 -0.33 2.57 14.72
CA HIS A 61 -1.64 1.95 14.54
C HIS A 61 -2.39 1.79 15.85
N GLY A 62 -1.70 1.59 16.98
CA GLY A 62 -2.31 1.59 18.31
C GLY A 62 -2.99 2.92 18.63
N LEU A 63 -2.32 4.04 18.34
CA LEU A 63 -2.90 5.38 18.49
C LEU A 63 -4.10 5.60 17.54
N LEU A 64 -4.00 5.16 16.30
CA LEU A 64 -5.12 5.23 15.35
C LEU A 64 -6.29 4.35 15.79
N PHE A 65 -6.02 3.19 16.38
CA PHE A 65 -7.02 2.25 16.84
C PHE A 65 -7.80 2.78 18.05
N THR A 66 -7.13 3.47 18.98
CA THR A 66 -7.79 4.08 20.15
C THR A 66 -8.64 5.29 19.78
N THR A 67 -8.26 5.99 18.70
CA THR A 67 -9.01 7.14 18.17
C THR A 67 -10.08 6.75 17.14
N ALA A 68 -10.09 5.51 16.66
CA ALA A 68 -11.09 4.99 15.72
C ALA A 68 -12.47 4.83 16.37
N ARG A 69 -13.45 5.65 15.92
CA ARG A 69 -14.82 5.68 16.46
C ARG A 69 -15.92 5.23 15.50
N ALA A 70 -15.68 5.30 14.19
CA ALA A 70 -16.71 4.95 13.20
C ALA A 70 -16.88 3.42 13.06
N PRO A 71 -18.07 2.94 12.61
CA PRO A 71 -18.28 1.53 12.29
C PRO A 71 -17.23 1.03 11.29
N GLY A 72 -16.59 -0.09 11.62
CA GLY A 72 -15.52 -0.68 10.79
C GLY A 72 -14.15 0.01 10.87
N ALA A 73 -14.01 1.16 11.54
CA ALA A 73 -12.76 1.90 11.60
C ALA A 73 -11.62 1.12 12.29
N ARG A 74 -11.93 0.38 13.36
CA ARG A 74 -10.96 -0.48 14.04
C ARG A 74 -10.47 -1.63 13.17
N ALA A 75 -11.38 -2.24 12.39
CA ALA A 75 -11.02 -3.27 11.43
C ALA A 75 -10.12 -2.70 10.32
N TRP A 76 -10.44 -1.50 9.81
CA TRP A 76 -9.60 -0.76 8.86
C TRP A 76 -8.17 -0.58 9.37
N VAL A 77 -8.02 -0.05 10.60
CA VAL A 77 -6.70 0.16 11.22
C VAL A 77 -5.96 -1.16 11.43
N ALA A 78 -6.65 -2.22 11.86
CA ALA A 78 -6.04 -3.54 12.02
C ALA A 78 -5.58 -4.13 10.68
N THR A 79 -6.35 -3.95 9.60
CA THR A 79 -5.95 -4.37 8.25
C THR A 79 -4.74 -3.57 7.77
N SER A 80 -4.74 -2.24 7.93
CA SER A 80 -3.59 -1.38 7.61
C SER A 80 -2.34 -1.81 8.38
N TRP A 81 -2.46 -2.10 9.67
CA TRP A 81 -1.36 -2.58 10.50
C TRP A 81 -0.82 -3.92 9.99
N THR A 82 -1.72 -4.86 9.70
CA THR A 82 -1.35 -6.19 9.19
C THR A 82 -0.59 -6.06 7.87
N LEU A 83 -1.10 -5.26 6.94
CA LEU A 83 -0.43 -5.00 5.66
C LEU A 83 0.94 -4.34 5.86
N THR A 84 1.03 -3.36 6.76
CA THR A 84 2.29 -2.70 7.12
C THR A 84 3.33 -3.71 7.62
N VAL A 85 2.96 -4.54 8.59
CA VAL A 85 3.84 -5.56 9.19
C VAL A 85 4.29 -6.58 8.15
N LEU A 86 3.38 -7.06 7.31
CA LEU A 86 3.69 -8.04 6.25
C LEU A 86 4.69 -7.49 5.22
N HIS A 87 4.75 -6.18 5.05
CA HIS A 87 5.61 -5.50 4.07
C HIS A 87 6.86 -4.86 4.67
N LEU A 88 7.15 -4.99 5.97
CA LEU A 88 8.36 -4.41 6.57
C LEU A 88 9.68 -4.87 5.91
N GLY A 89 9.68 -6.02 5.22
CA GLY A 89 10.81 -6.46 4.41
C GLY A 89 11.18 -5.52 3.27
N LEU A 90 10.25 -4.67 2.81
CA LEU A 90 10.48 -3.65 1.79
C LEU A 90 11.24 -2.41 2.32
N LEU A 91 11.49 -2.34 3.64
CA LEU A 91 12.36 -1.32 4.20
C LEU A 91 13.83 -1.57 3.84
N GLU A 92 14.16 -2.76 3.33
CA GLU A 92 15.50 -3.18 2.94
C GLU A 92 16.48 -2.92 4.09
N ASP A 93 17.52 -2.11 3.90
CA ASP A 93 18.53 -1.88 4.92
C ASP A 93 18.05 -0.99 6.08
N ARG A 94 16.86 -0.38 5.97
CA ARG A 94 16.33 0.51 7.01
C ARG A 94 15.69 -0.28 8.15
N ALA A 95 16.14 0.01 9.37
CA ALA A 95 15.59 -0.58 10.59
C ALA A 95 14.36 0.14 11.16
N ARG A 96 14.03 1.34 10.63
CA ARG A 96 13.00 2.25 11.14
C ARG A 96 12.16 2.82 10.00
N LEU A 97 10.92 3.20 10.32
CA LEU A 97 10.07 4.00 9.45
C LEU A 97 10.64 5.43 9.36
N SER A 98 10.65 5.99 8.16
CA SER A 98 10.91 7.41 7.95
C SER A 98 9.65 8.24 8.25
N SER A 99 9.83 9.55 8.38
CA SER A 99 8.71 10.48 8.52
C SER A 99 7.78 10.46 7.31
N ALA A 100 8.31 10.23 6.10
CA ALA A 100 7.49 10.05 4.89
C ALA A 100 6.60 8.81 5.01
N ASP A 101 7.15 7.67 5.44
CA ASP A 101 6.38 6.44 5.65
C ASP A 101 5.24 6.66 6.67
N VAL A 102 5.49 7.42 7.73
CA VAL A 102 4.47 7.77 8.74
C VAL A 102 3.35 8.61 8.12
N LEU A 103 3.67 9.61 7.29
CA LEU A 103 2.66 10.42 6.62
C LEU A 103 1.79 9.59 5.66
N THR A 104 2.41 8.69 4.89
CA THR A 104 1.69 7.75 4.01
C THR A 104 0.76 6.84 4.81
N LEU A 105 1.21 6.30 5.95
CA LEU A 105 0.38 5.46 6.82
C LEU A 105 -0.75 6.23 7.49
N LEU A 106 -0.51 7.49 7.90
CA LEU A 106 -1.56 8.38 8.40
C LEU A 106 -2.61 8.66 7.33
N ARG A 107 -2.19 8.94 6.09
CA ARG A 107 -3.06 9.15 4.94
C ARG A 107 -3.94 7.92 4.67
N CYS A 108 -3.34 6.73 4.65
CA CYS A 108 -4.05 5.45 4.50
C CYS A 108 -5.13 5.24 5.57
N ASN A 109 -4.90 5.74 6.79
CA ASN A 109 -5.82 5.58 7.92
C ASN A 109 -6.75 6.78 8.14
N LEU A 110 -6.71 7.81 7.28
CA LEU A 110 -7.68 8.91 7.32
C LEU A 110 -9.13 8.42 7.45
N PRO A 111 -9.60 7.39 6.71
CA PRO A 111 -10.97 6.88 6.83
C PRO A 111 -11.38 6.44 8.24
N ALA A 112 -10.41 6.05 9.08
CA ALA A 112 -10.67 5.65 10.45
C ALA A 112 -10.77 6.83 11.44
N THR A 113 -10.39 8.04 11.01
CA THR A 113 -10.31 9.24 11.85
C THR A 113 -11.50 10.18 11.63
N ALA A 114 -11.69 11.14 12.56
CA ALA A 114 -12.67 12.23 12.38
C ALA A 114 -12.36 13.10 11.15
N LEU A 115 -11.07 13.32 10.84
CA LEU A 115 -10.65 14.10 9.68
C LEU A 115 -11.03 13.44 8.35
N GLY A 116 -11.03 12.10 8.28
CA GLY A 116 -11.50 11.38 7.09
C GLY A 116 -12.96 11.66 6.76
N HIS A 117 -13.79 11.85 7.78
CA HIS A 117 -15.23 12.12 7.62
C HIS A 117 -15.55 13.60 7.35
N SER A 118 -14.54 14.47 7.29
CA SER A 118 -14.69 15.87 6.91
C SER A 118 -14.83 16.02 5.39
N ARG A 119 -15.52 17.08 4.94
CA ARG A 119 -15.52 17.51 3.53
C ARG A 119 -14.11 17.83 2.98
N TRP A 120 -13.17 18.09 3.88
CA TRP A 120 -11.77 18.39 3.55
C TRP A 120 -10.90 17.14 3.36
N SER A 121 -11.43 15.93 3.60
CA SER A 121 -10.63 14.71 3.61
C SER A 121 -9.88 14.45 2.31
N GLY A 122 -10.52 14.67 1.15
CA GLY A 122 -9.87 14.54 -0.15
C GLY A 122 -8.70 15.52 -0.34
N LEU A 123 -8.85 16.77 0.09
CA LEU A 123 -7.76 17.75 0.04
C LEU A 123 -6.64 17.43 1.03
N LEU A 124 -6.98 16.96 2.23
CA LEU A 124 -6.01 16.54 3.23
C LEU A 124 -5.20 15.33 2.73
N ALA A 125 -5.83 14.38 2.05
CA ALA A 125 -5.13 13.26 1.44
C ALA A 125 -4.13 13.73 0.37
N ILE A 126 -4.53 14.61 -0.54
CA ILE A 126 -3.61 15.20 -1.54
C ILE A 126 -2.46 15.95 -0.86
N ALA A 127 -2.74 16.71 0.20
CA ALA A 127 -1.70 17.44 0.93
C ALA A 127 -0.68 16.49 1.59
N LEU A 128 -1.15 15.39 2.19
CA LEU A 128 -0.29 14.37 2.79
C LEU A 128 0.56 13.63 1.76
N ASP A 129 -0.01 13.30 0.60
CA ASP A 129 0.67 12.69 -0.56
C ASP A 129 1.80 13.58 -1.10
N LEU A 130 1.54 14.87 -1.25
CA LEU A 130 2.59 15.80 -1.69
C LEU A 130 3.67 15.98 -0.62
N ALA A 131 3.27 15.99 0.65
CA ALA A 131 4.19 16.15 1.78
C ALA A 131 5.11 14.94 1.93
N ASP A 132 4.59 13.71 1.87
CA ASP A 132 5.39 12.50 2.02
C ASP A 132 6.42 12.36 0.89
N GLY A 133 6.04 12.61 -0.36
CA GLY A 133 6.92 12.51 -1.51
C GLY A 133 8.01 13.59 -1.49
N ARG A 134 7.67 14.81 -1.07
CA ARG A 134 8.66 15.88 -0.87
C ARG A 134 9.63 15.53 0.23
N LEU A 135 9.13 15.04 1.37
CA LEU A 135 9.93 14.69 2.53
C LEU A 135 10.88 13.52 2.22
N ALA A 136 10.39 12.49 1.51
CA ALA A 136 11.18 11.35 1.08
C ALA A 136 12.34 11.77 0.17
N ARG A 137 12.09 12.65 -0.81
CA ARG A 137 13.13 13.17 -1.70
C ARG A 137 14.11 14.08 -0.98
N HIS A 138 13.61 14.98 -0.14
CA HIS A 138 14.44 15.94 0.60
C HIS A 138 15.40 15.25 1.57
N HIS A 139 14.96 14.20 2.27
CA HIS A 139 15.78 13.47 3.23
C HIS A 139 16.46 12.22 2.65
N GLY A 140 16.33 11.95 1.35
CA GLY A 140 16.91 10.76 0.73
C GLY A 140 16.36 9.44 1.29
N THR A 141 15.11 9.42 1.75
CA THR A 141 14.47 8.25 2.39
C THR A 141 13.51 7.50 1.47
N VAL A 142 13.64 7.67 0.15
CA VAL A 142 12.89 6.89 -0.85
C VAL A 142 13.20 5.40 -0.67
N SER A 143 12.18 4.56 -0.67
CA SER A 143 12.35 3.11 -0.49
C SER A 143 11.22 2.33 -1.17
N PRO A 144 11.43 1.03 -1.45
CA PRO A 144 10.35 0.17 -1.96
C PRO A 144 9.16 0.09 -1.00
N PHE A 145 9.38 0.15 0.32
CA PHE A 145 8.29 0.19 1.30
C PHE A 145 7.41 1.41 1.08
N GLY A 146 8.00 2.61 1.03
CA GLY A 146 7.28 3.87 0.84
C GLY A 146 6.51 3.86 -0.48
N ASP A 147 7.16 3.40 -1.57
CA ASP A 147 6.54 3.30 -2.89
C ASP A 147 5.29 2.39 -2.93
N TYR A 148 5.36 1.24 -2.28
CA TYR A 148 4.23 0.31 -2.18
C TYR A 148 3.15 0.81 -1.23
N ALA A 149 3.54 1.34 -0.07
CA ALA A 149 2.63 1.90 0.92
C ALA A 149 1.84 3.07 0.32
N ASP A 150 2.49 3.91 -0.49
CA ASP A 150 1.89 5.05 -1.17
C ASP A 150 0.80 4.61 -2.16
N SER A 151 1.13 3.64 -3.02
CA SER A 151 0.18 3.06 -3.98
C SER A 151 -1.03 2.41 -3.28
N LEU A 152 -0.80 1.72 -2.16
CA LEU A 152 -1.86 1.11 -1.36
C LEU A 152 -2.70 2.16 -0.62
N ALA A 153 -2.07 3.19 -0.06
CA ALA A 153 -2.75 4.29 0.62
C ALA A 153 -3.68 5.02 -0.35
N ASP A 154 -3.21 5.30 -1.58
CA ASP A 154 -4.03 5.86 -2.64
C ASP A 154 -5.22 4.97 -2.99
N ALA A 155 -4.95 3.70 -3.35
CA ALA A 155 -6.01 2.79 -3.75
C ALA A 155 -7.06 2.63 -2.64
N ALA A 156 -6.63 2.49 -1.38
CA ALA A 156 -7.53 2.34 -0.24
C ALA A 156 -8.35 3.60 0.03
N PHE A 157 -7.69 4.76 0.18
CA PHE A 157 -8.35 6.02 0.52
C PHE A 157 -9.32 6.46 -0.58
N TRP A 158 -8.87 6.51 -1.84
CA TRP A 158 -9.72 6.99 -2.93
C TRP A 158 -10.87 6.04 -3.23
N THR A 159 -10.66 4.73 -3.13
CA THR A 159 -11.76 3.76 -3.22
C THR A 159 -12.78 3.99 -2.13
N TRP A 160 -12.35 4.15 -0.87
CA TRP A 160 -13.25 4.45 0.24
C TRP A 160 -14.02 5.75 0.01
N LEU A 161 -13.32 6.83 -0.35
CA LEU A 161 -13.92 8.16 -0.53
C LEU A 161 -14.99 8.13 -1.62
N VAL A 162 -14.66 7.54 -2.78
CA VAL A 162 -15.56 7.43 -3.93
C VAL A 162 -16.76 6.55 -3.60
N LEU A 163 -16.56 5.37 -3.02
CA LEU A 163 -17.66 4.46 -2.71
C LEU A 163 -18.67 5.09 -1.73
N ARG A 164 -18.19 5.96 -0.84
CA ARG A 164 -19.00 6.55 0.22
C ARG A 164 -19.63 7.90 -0.15
N HIS A 165 -18.98 8.70 -0.99
CA HIS A 165 -19.38 10.09 -1.23
C HIS A 165 -19.61 10.45 -2.70
N GLU A 166 -19.26 9.60 -3.67
CA GLU A 166 -19.49 9.90 -5.09
C GLU A 166 -20.84 9.33 -5.57
N PRO A 167 -21.85 10.19 -5.86
CA PRO A 167 -23.15 9.73 -6.31
C PRO A 167 -23.17 9.31 -7.79
N SER A 168 -22.23 9.79 -8.62
CA SER A 168 -22.21 9.42 -10.03
C SER A 168 -21.67 8.00 -10.21
N PRO A 169 -22.48 7.05 -10.72
CA PRO A 169 -22.00 5.69 -10.95
C PRO A 169 -20.88 5.65 -11.99
N ALA A 170 -20.88 6.57 -12.96
CA ALA A 170 -19.85 6.70 -13.97
C ALA A 170 -18.50 7.15 -13.37
N VAL A 171 -18.50 8.21 -12.55
CA VAL A 171 -17.27 8.67 -11.87
C VAL A 171 -16.75 7.60 -10.91
N ARG A 172 -17.67 6.91 -10.20
CA ARG A 172 -17.31 5.79 -9.34
C ARG A 172 -16.67 4.64 -10.09
N ALA A 173 -17.26 4.20 -11.20
CA ALA A 173 -16.68 3.15 -12.03
C ALA A 173 -15.31 3.56 -12.61
N ALA A 174 -15.19 4.80 -13.10
CA ALA A 174 -13.93 5.32 -13.60
C ALA A 174 -12.83 5.35 -12.51
N ALA A 175 -13.19 5.75 -11.29
CA ALA A 175 -12.23 5.78 -10.18
C ALA A 175 -11.81 4.40 -9.72
N LEU A 176 -12.75 3.46 -9.57
CA LEU A 176 -12.40 2.08 -9.25
C LEU A 176 -11.51 1.47 -10.34
N ALA A 177 -11.82 1.72 -11.62
CA ALA A 177 -11.00 1.24 -12.73
C ALA A 177 -9.59 1.85 -12.71
N ALA A 178 -9.46 3.16 -12.43
CA ALA A 178 -8.17 3.85 -12.39
C ALA A 178 -7.20 3.26 -11.36
N TRP A 179 -7.69 2.78 -10.21
CA TRP A 179 -6.85 2.18 -9.16
C TRP A 179 -6.68 0.67 -9.31
N THR A 180 -7.72 -0.05 -9.75
CA THR A 180 -7.66 -1.52 -9.85
C THR A 180 -6.97 -2.01 -11.11
N ALA A 181 -7.16 -1.34 -12.26
CA ALA A 181 -6.62 -1.81 -13.53
C ALA A 181 -5.09 -1.90 -13.53
N PRO A 182 -4.31 -0.92 -13.00
CA PRO A 182 -2.86 -1.04 -12.94
C PRO A 182 -2.41 -2.21 -12.06
N VAL A 183 -3.05 -2.39 -10.89
CA VAL A 183 -2.72 -3.47 -9.94
C VAL A 183 -3.01 -4.84 -10.55
N VAL A 184 -4.18 -5.02 -11.16
CA VAL A 184 -4.55 -6.26 -11.87
C VAL A 184 -3.59 -6.53 -13.02
N THR A 185 -3.24 -5.51 -13.80
CA THR A 185 -2.32 -5.65 -14.94
C THR A 185 -0.94 -6.07 -14.48
N VAL A 186 -0.35 -5.38 -13.50
CA VAL A 186 0.97 -5.73 -12.97
C VAL A 186 0.94 -7.13 -12.36
N THR A 187 -0.09 -7.45 -11.56
CA THR A 187 -0.23 -8.78 -10.96
C THR A 187 -0.31 -9.87 -12.03
N ALA A 188 -1.18 -9.73 -13.02
CA ALA A 188 -1.35 -10.71 -14.10
C ALA A 188 -0.07 -10.89 -14.91
N VAL A 189 0.63 -9.80 -15.23
CA VAL A 189 1.92 -9.84 -15.93
C VAL A 189 2.99 -10.51 -15.08
N SER A 190 3.11 -10.14 -13.80
CA SER A 190 4.06 -10.74 -12.86
C SER A 190 3.86 -12.24 -12.71
N MET A 191 2.60 -12.63 -12.51
CA MET A 191 2.18 -14.02 -12.40
C MET A 191 2.52 -14.82 -13.68
N ARG A 192 2.21 -14.26 -14.86
CA ARG A 192 2.51 -14.90 -16.15
C ARG A 192 4.01 -15.05 -16.39
N ARG A 193 4.80 -14.02 -16.07
CA ARG A 193 6.25 -14.00 -16.30
C ARG A 193 7.03 -14.82 -15.26
N GLY A 194 6.47 -14.96 -14.05
CA GLY A 194 7.20 -15.52 -12.91
C GLY A 194 8.25 -14.55 -12.34
N SER A 195 8.14 -13.26 -12.67
CA SER A 195 9.01 -12.19 -12.20
C SER A 195 8.29 -10.84 -12.32
N MET A 196 8.67 -9.88 -11.48
CA MET A 196 8.12 -8.54 -11.48
C MET A 196 8.50 -7.78 -12.76
N PRO A 197 7.52 -7.22 -13.50
CA PRO A 197 7.81 -6.35 -14.61
C PRO A 197 8.52 -5.09 -14.11
N ASP A 198 9.26 -4.45 -15.00
CA ASP A 198 9.84 -3.14 -14.70
C ASP A 198 8.75 -2.13 -14.37
N ARG A 199 9.13 -1.19 -13.51
CA ARG A 199 8.21 -0.18 -12.98
C ARG A 199 7.52 0.55 -14.14
N PRO A 200 6.17 0.62 -14.15
CA PRO A 200 5.46 1.34 -15.20
C PRO A 200 5.88 2.81 -15.22
N ARG A 201 5.96 3.39 -16.42
CA ARG A 201 6.37 4.79 -16.60
C ARG A 201 5.38 5.74 -15.92
N PRO A 202 5.82 6.87 -15.34
CA PRO A 202 4.97 7.84 -14.63
C PRO A 202 3.76 8.36 -15.43
N VAL A 203 3.86 8.35 -16.77
CA VAL A 203 2.77 8.78 -17.66
C VAL A 203 1.51 7.93 -17.50
N LEU A 204 1.65 6.65 -17.17
CA LEU A 204 0.52 5.74 -16.96
C LEU A 204 -0.24 6.01 -15.65
N LEU A 205 0.34 6.79 -14.72
CA LEU A 205 -0.26 7.15 -13.43
C LEU A 205 -1.03 8.48 -13.49
N ARG A 206 -0.88 9.27 -14.56
CA ARG A 206 -1.54 10.57 -14.73
C ARG A 206 -3.08 10.53 -14.70
N PRO A 207 -3.76 9.52 -15.25
CA PRO A 207 -5.22 9.44 -15.17
C PRO A 207 -5.72 9.37 -13.72
N ALA A 208 -4.98 8.67 -12.86
CA ALA A 208 -5.34 8.50 -11.47
C ALA A 208 -5.22 9.83 -10.71
N ALA A 209 -4.10 10.55 -10.87
CA ALA A 209 -3.89 11.86 -10.26
C ALA A 209 -4.93 12.91 -10.69
N ALA A 210 -5.30 12.96 -11.98
CA ALA A 210 -6.36 13.85 -12.45
C ALA A 210 -7.70 13.54 -11.78
N LEU A 211 -8.01 12.25 -11.62
CA LEU A 211 -9.23 11.80 -10.99
C LEU A 211 -9.26 12.05 -9.48
N GLN A 212 -8.13 11.97 -8.79
CA GLN A 212 -7.99 12.40 -7.38
C GLN A 212 -8.45 13.84 -7.22
N ALA A 213 -7.96 14.75 -8.08
CA ALA A 213 -8.33 16.16 -8.03
C ALA A 213 -9.84 16.35 -8.28
N VAL A 214 -10.40 15.67 -9.29
CA VAL A 214 -11.84 15.74 -9.59
C VAL A 214 -12.68 15.25 -8.41
N VAL A 215 -12.35 14.09 -7.84
CA VAL A 215 -13.08 13.51 -6.70
C VAL A 215 -12.95 14.39 -5.47
N ALA A 216 -11.75 14.92 -5.17
CA ALA A 216 -11.52 15.80 -4.03
C ALA A 216 -12.32 17.09 -4.11
N VAL A 217 -12.32 17.76 -5.27
CA VAL A 217 -13.09 18.99 -5.49
C VAL A 217 -14.59 18.72 -5.38
N ARG A 218 -15.07 17.61 -5.95
CA ARG A 218 -16.48 17.23 -5.85
C ARG A 218 -16.88 16.95 -4.41
N HIS A 219 -16.05 16.23 -3.64
CA HIS A 219 -16.28 15.98 -2.22
C HIS A 219 -16.31 17.27 -1.40
N LEU A 220 -15.44 18.23 -1.71
CA LEU A 220 -15.37 19.52 -1.01
C LEU A 220 -16.60 20.40 -1.25
N VAL A 221 -17.05 20.48 -2.50
CA VAL A 221 -18.11 21.42 -2.93
C VAL A 221 -19.50 20.86 -2.63
N ARG A 222 -19.64 19.54 -2.50
CA ARG A 222 -20.94 18.89 -2.25
C ARG A 222 -21.24 18.87 -0.75
N ARG A 223 -22.48 19.28 -0.40
CA ARG A 223 -23.07 19.17 0.93
C ARG A 223 -23.88 17.90 1.03
#